data_AF-A0A2V2RXV5-F1
#
_entry.id   AF-A0A2V2RXV5-F1
#
_cell.length_a   1.000
_cell.length_b   1.000
_cell.length_c   1.000
_cell.angle_alpha   90.00
_cell.angle_beta   90.00
_cell.angle_gamma   90.00
#
_symmetry.space_group_name_H-M   'P 1'
#
loop_
_entity.id
_entity.type
_entity.pdbx_description
1 polymer ?
#
loop_
_entity_poly.entity_id
_entity_poly.type
_entity_poly.pdbx_seq_one_letter_code
_entity_poly.pdbx_strand_id
1 'polypeptide(L)'
;MNASLTQHFQKPKVAEKRRHQERGKGIKIMIMVDAKGLLVAADSTNASTHENQLVQKLFQFIADDRLPERLLGDKAYDSDPLDRDLPKS
;
A
#
# COMPACT_ATOMS: atom_id res chain seq x y z
N MET A 1 35.82 51.93 15.15
CA MET A 1 34.99 50.95 15.90
C MET A 1 33.87 50.52 14.98
N ASN A 2 34.01 49.40 14.28
CA ASN A 2 33.05 48.99 13.25
C ASN A 2 32.63 47.54 13.53
N ALA A 3 31.48 47.33 14.17
CA ALA A 3 30.89 46.01 14.32
C ALA A 3 29.95 45.78 13.12
N SER A 4 30.39 44.95 12.17
CA SER A 4 29.56 44.43 11.09
C SER A 4 28.69 43.32 11.65
N LEU A 5 27.37 43.55 11.71
CA LEU A 5 26.40 42.55 12.16
C LEU A 5 25.92 41.77 10.93
N THR A 6 26.58 40.67 10.60
CA THR A 6 26.09 39.73 9.57
C THR A 6 25.05 38.82 10.21
N GLN A 7 23.76 39.09 9.99
CA GLN A 7 22.68 38.17 10.36
C GLN A 7 22.68 36.98 9.39
N HIS A 8 23.08 35.81 9.89
CA HIS A 8 22.92 34.54 9.21
C HIS A 8 21.42 34.22 9.07
N PHE A 9 20.87 34.40 7.87
CA PHE A 9 19.52 33.96 7.54
C PHE A 9 19.57 32.46 7.19
N GLN A 10 19.27 31.61 8.17
CA GLN A 10 19.09 30.17 7.93
C GLN A 10 17.75 29.95 7.23
N LYS A 11 17.81 29.42 6.00
CA LYS A 11 16.61 29.05 5.22
C LYS A 11 15.79 28.03 6.01
N PRO A 12 14.46 28.21 6.14
CA PRO A 12 13.61 27.24 6.82
C PRO A 12 13.59 25.92 6.04
N LYS A 13 13.79 24.81 6.75
CA LYS A 13 13.64 23.46 6.23
C LYS A 13 12.15 23.25 5.92
N VAL A 14 11.80 23.16 4.64
CA VAL A 14 10.42 22.88 4.20
C VAL A 14 10.05 21.51 4.76
N ALA A 15 9.13 21.49 5.74
CA ALA A 15 8.59 20.25 6.26
C ALA A 15 7.76 19.60 5.16
N GLU A 16 8.24 18.47 4.65
CA GLU A 16 7.45 17.62 3.76
C GLU A 16 6.22 17.15 4.53
N LYS A 17 5.06 17.72 4.15
CA LYS A 17 3.77 17.45 4.77
C LYS A 17 3.45 15.98 4.52
N ARG A 18 3.80 15.10 5.48
CA ARG A 18 3.33 13.73 5.48
C ARG A 18 1.82 13.80 5.36
N ARG A 19 1.28 13.26 4.26
CA ARG A 19 -0.16 13.18 4.06
C ARG A 19 -0.69 12.33 5.20
N HIS A 20 -1.30 12.99 6.18
CA HIS A 20 -2.10 12.31 7.16
C HIS A 20 -3.27 11.75 6.37
N GLN A 21 -3.28 10.43 6.15
CA GLN A 21 -4.38 9.77 5.48
C GLN A 21 -5.55 9.87 6.46
N GLU A 22 -6.41 10.88 6.27
CA GLU A 22 -7.67 10.96 7.00
C GLU A 22 -8.41 9.65 6.74
N ARG A 23 -8.68 8.88 7.80
CA ARG A 23 -9.37 7.59 7.71
C ARG A 23 -10.75 7.83 7.11
N GLY A 24 -10.87 7.64 5.79
CA GLY A 24 -12.14 7.75 5.10
C GLY A 24 -13.12 6.70 5.63
N LYS A 25 -14.39 7.08 5.81
CA LYS A 25 -15.50 6.18 6.16
C LYS A 25 -15.97 5.34 4.95
N GLY A 26 -15.05 4.90 4.12
CA GLY A 26 -15.34 4.18 2.88
C GLY A 26 -15.32 2.66 3.06
N ILE A 27 -15.69 1.95 2.00
CA ILE A 27 -15.46 0.51 1.84
C ILE A 27 -14.38 0.33 0.78
N LYS A 28 -13.42 -0.56 1.04
CA LYS A 28 -12.48 -1.08 0.04
C LYS A 28 -13.00 -2.43 -0.44
N ILE A 29 -13.02 -2.59 -1.75
CA ILE A 29 -13.40 -3.84 -2.41
C ILE A 29 -12.14 -4.40 -3.05
N MET A 30 -11.88 -5.66 -2.78
CA MET A 30 -10.72 -6.41 -3.27
C MET A 30 -11.24 -7.50 -4.20
N ILE A 31 -10.65 -7.59 -5.39
CA ILE A 31 -11.04 -8.56 -6.41
C ILE A 31 -9.77 -9.19 -6.95
N MET A 32 -9.75 -10.52 -7.03
CA MET A 32 -8.72 -11.28 -7.71
C MET A 32 -9.32 -12.02 -8.88
N VAL A 33 -8.65 -11.92 -10.03
CA VAL A 33 -9.01 -12.66 -11.24
C VAL A 33 -7.82 -13.46 -11.73
N ASP A 34 -8.09 -14.59 -12.40
CA ASP A 34 -7.04 -15.33 -13.09
C ASP A 34 -6.59 -14.61 -14.38
N ALA A 35 -5.62 -15.21 -15.08
CA ALA A 35 -5.08 -14.65 -16.33
C ALA A 35 -6.10 -14.57 -17.48
N LYS A 36 -7.25 -15.25 -17.39
CA LYS A 36 -8.35 -15.21 -18.36
C LYS A 36 -9.47 -14.28 -17.92
N GLY A 37 -9.36 -13.65 -16.75
CA GLY A 37 -10.38 -12.76 -16.19
C GLY A 37 -11.46 -13.46 -15.37
N LEU A 38 -11.30 -14.74 -15.05
CA LEU A 38 -12.22 -15.44 -14.16
C LEU A 38 -12.05 -14.94 -12.73
N LEU A 39 -13.15 -14.58 -12.06
CA LEU A 39 -13.15 -14.21 -10.65
C LEU A 39 -12.76 -15.42 -9.79
N VAL A 40 -11.69 -15.31 -9.02
CA VAL A 40 -11.19 -16.39 -8.14
C VAL A 40 -11.32 -16.05 -6.65
N ALA A 41 -11.34 -14.77 -6.28
CA ALA A 41 -11.58 -14.32 -4.91
C ALA A 41 -12.14 -12.89 -4.87
N ALA A 42 -12.95 -12.58 -3.86
CA ALA A 42 -13.41 -11.22 -3.58
C ALA A 42 -13.58 -11.01 -2.07
N ASP A 43 -13.25 -9.81 -1.59
CA ASP A 43 -13.46 -9.41 -0.19
C ASP A 43 -13.85 -7.93 -0.12
N SER A 44 -14.52 -7.53 0.96
CA SER A 44 -14.80 -6.14 1.27
C SER A 44 -14.41 -5.80 2.70
N THR A 45 -13.83 -4.63 2.89
CA THR A 45 -13.35 -4.18 4.21
C THR A 45 -13.56 -2.68 4.38
N ASN A 46 -13.44 -2.20 5.61
CA ASN A 46 -13.46 -0.77 5.90
C ASN A 46 -12.24 -0.08 5.27
N ALA A 47 -12.41 1.13 4.74
CA ALA A 47 -11.33 1.91 4.13
C ALA A 47 -10.22 2.32 5.09
N SER A 48 -10.46 2.23 6.40
CA SER A 48 -9.45 2.45 7.43
C SER A 48 -8.46 1.29 7.62
N THR A 49 -8.69 0.14 6.98
CA THR A 49 -7.78 -1.03 7.04
C THR A 49 -6.52 -0.78 6.20
N HIS A 50 -5.36 -1.11 6.76
CA HIS A 50 -4.05 -0.97 6.11
C HIS A 50 -3.91 -1.94 4.92
N GLU A 51 -3.48 -1.41 3.77
CA GLU A 51 -3.50 -2.11 2.48
C GLU A 51 -2.58 -3.33 2.43
N ASN A 52 -1.47 -3.27 3.15
CA ASN A 52 -0.44 -4.31 3.15
C ASN A 52 -0.87 -5.68 3.72
N GLN A 53 -2.02 -5.76 4.40
CA GLN A 53 -2.55 -7.01 4.96
C GLN A 53 -3.76 -7.55 4.16
N LEU A 54 -4.27 -6.79 3.20
CA LEU A 54 -5.51 -7.14 2.50
C LEU A 54 -5.30 -8.26 1.47
N VAL A 55 -4.12 -8.33 0.86
CA VAL A 55 -3.80 -9.36 -0.14
C VAL A 55 -3.70 -10.74 0.48
N GLN A 56 -3.01 -10.89 1.62
CA GLN A 56 -2.89 -12.17 2.31
C GLN A 56 -4.27 -12.68 2.78
N LYS A 57 -5.15 -11.77 3.20
CA LYS A 57 -6.53 -12.11 3.54
C LYS A 57 -7.30 -12.61 2.31
N LEU A 58 -7.10 -11.97 1.16
CA LEU A 58 -7.77 -12.37 -0.08
C LEU A 58 -7.39 -13.78 -0.54
N PHE A 59 -6.18 -14.26 -0.25
CA PHE A 59 -5.78 -15.64 -0.54
C PHE A 59 -6.61 -16.70 0.20
N GLN A 60 -7.12 -16.37 1.39
CA GLN A 60 -7.98 -17.29 2.15
C GLN A 60 -9.36 -17.45 1.50
N PHE A 61 -9.71 -16.60 0.54
CA PHE A 61 -10.98 -16.64 -0.20
C PHE A 61 -10.81 -17.10 -1.64
N ILE A 62 -9.60 -17.58 -2.04
CA ILE A 62 -9.43 -18.20 -3.35
C ILE A 62 -10.28 -19.48 -3.38
N ALA A 63 -11.10 -19.60 -4.41
CA ALA A 63 -12.01 -20.74 -4.58
C ALA A 63 -11.32 -22.03 -5.07
N ASP A 64 -10.08 -21.92 -5.57
CA ASP A 64 -9.21 -23.03 -5.99
C ASP A 64 -8.23 -23.38 -4.85
N ASP A 65 -7.86 -24.65 -4.70
CA ASP A 65 -6.87 -25.11 -3.72
C ASP A 65 -5.43 -24.68 -4.06
N ARG A 66 -5.22 -24.06 -5.23
CA ARG A 66 -3.92 -23.61 -5.73
C ARG A 66 -3.76 -22.11 -5.58
N LEU A 67 -2.69 -21.71 -4.91
CA LEU A 67 -2.24 -20.31 -4.89
C LEU A 67 -1.69 -19.90 -6.26
N PRO A 68 -1.80 -18.61 -6.62
CA PRO A 68 -1.26 -18.12 -7.87
C PRO A 68 0.27 -18.20 -7.88
N GLU A 69 0.84 -18.68 -8.99
CA GLU A 69 2.29 -18.67 -9.20
C GLU A 69 2.84 -17.24 -9.33
N ARG A 70 2.01 -16.32 -9.81
CA ARG A 70 2.33 -14.89 -9.97
C ARG A 70 1.11 -14.05 -9.66
N LEU A 71 1.28 -13.06 -8.79
CA LEU A 71 0.27 -12.05 -8.50
C LEU A 71 0.67 -10.71 -9.13
N LEU A 72 -0.26 -10.09 -9.85
CA LEU A 72 -0.14 -8.70 -10.30
C LEU A 72 -1.09 -7.86 -9.46
N GLY A 73 -0.54 -6.93 -8.67
CA GLY A 73 -1.30 -6.10 -7.74
C GLY A 73 -0.99 -4.62 -7.91
N ASP A 74 -1.70 -3.80 -7.13
CA ASP A 74 -1.39 -2.39 -6.97
C ASP A 74 -0.01 -2.20 -6.31
N LYS A 75 0.71 -1.13 -6.70
CA LYS A 75 2.02 -0.79 -6.14
C LYS A 75 2.01 -0.61 -4.61
N ALA A 76 0.86 -0.24 -4.03
CA ALA A 76 0.71 -0.16 -2.58
C ALA A 76 0.92 -1.52 -1.87
N TYR A 77 0.86 -2.63 -2.61
CA TYR A 77 1.13 -3.97 -2.09
C TYR A 77 2.62 -4.34 -2.13
N ASP A 78 3.48 -3.58 -2.79
CA ASP A 78 4.94 -3.81 -2.89
C ASP A 78 5.70 -3.54 -1.56
N SER A 79 5.05 -3.76 -0.42
CA SER A 79 5.64 -3.60 0.90
C SER A 79 6.32 -4.89 1.36
N ASP A 80 7.49 -4.75 2.01
CA ASP A 80 8.45 -5.81 2.36
C ASP A 80 7.89 -7.15 2.89
N PRO A 81 6.74 -7.24 3.60
CA PRO A 81 6.21 -8.52 4.04
C PRO A 81 5.60 -9.38 2.92
N LEU A 82 4.88 -8.77 1.95
CA LEU A 82 4.16 -9.53 0.93
C LEU A 82 5.10 -10.14 -0.11
N ASP A 83 6.18 -9.44 -0.44
CA ASP A 83 7.24 -9.90 -1.35
C ASP A 83 7.96 -11.17 -0.88
N ARG A 84 7.89 -11.50 0.42
CA ARG A 84 8.52 -12.71 1.00
C ARG A 84 7.63 -13.94 0.84
N ASP A 85 6.32 -13.73 0.80
CA ASP A 85 5.32 -14.79 0.81
C ASP A 85 4.90 -15.20 -0.61
N LEU A 86 5.37 -14.48 -1.64
CA LEU A 86 5.07 -14.74 -3.04
C LEU A 86 6.26 -15.35 -3.80
N PRO A 87 6.03 -16.30 -4.73
CA PRO A 87 7.05 -16.78 -5.63
C PRO A 87 7.60 -15.62 -6.47
N LYS A 88 8.93 -15.49 -6.53
CA LYS A 88 9.59 -14.49 -7.38
C LYS A 88 9.66 -15.00 -8.82
N SER A 89 9.42 -14.11 -9.78
CA SER A 89 9.55 -14.40 -11.22
C SER A 89 10.99 -14.57 -11.67
#